data_AF-A0AA95SQ32-F1
#
_entry.id   AF-A0AA95SQ32-F1
#
_cell.length_a   1.000
_cell.length_b   1.000
_cell.length_c   1.000
_cell.angle_alpha   90.00
_cell.angle_beta   90.00
_cell.angle_gamma   90.00
#
_symmetry.space_group_name_H-M   'P 1'
#
loop_
_entity.id
_entity.type
_entity.pdbx_description
1 polymer ?
#
loop_
_entity_poly.entity_id
_entity_poly.type
_entity_poly.pdbx_seq_one_letter_code
_entity_poly.pdbx_strand_id
1 'polypeptide(L)'
;MLGLAGPANARESFKDSTAAQDTVALTALPPEAQTTHRLVLAGGPFPQAKDGVVFGNRERRLPPRARGYYHEYTVRTPGARNRGARRLVCGGTPPTKPEVCYYTDDHYASFRKIAP
;
A
#
# COMPACT_ATOMS: atom_id res chain seq x y z
N MET A 1 18.23 -33.41 -42.38
CA MET A 1 17.38 -32.26 -42.00
C MET A 1 16.57 -32.69 -40.78
N LEU A 2 17.00 -32.32 -39.57
CA LEU A 2 16.28 -31.35 -38.71
C LEU A 2 14.77 -31.65 -38.70
N GLY A 3 14.18 -32.28 -37.68
CA GLY A 3 14.21 -31.96 -36.25
C GLY A 3 12.92 -31.19 -35.94
N LEU A 4 12.06 -31.67 -35.02
CA LEU A 4 10.99 -30.89 -34.39
C LEU A 4 10.60 -31.57 -33.06
N ALA A 5 11.25 -31.11 -31.99
CA ALA A 5 10.82 -31.32 -30.63
C ALA A 5 9.50 -30.57 -30.40
N GLY A 6 8.47 -31.28 -29.90
CA GLY A 6 7.26 -30.64 -29.40
C GLY A 6 7.52 -29.97 -28.05
N PRO A 7 7.11 -28.71 -27.83
CA PRO A 7 7.34 -28.07 -26.55
C PRO A 7 6.37 -28.60 -25.49
N ALA A 8 6.98 -29.24 -24.50
CA ALA A 8 6.82 -29.02 -23.05
C ALA A 8 5.43 -28.65 -22.50
N ASN A 9 4.94 -29.53 -21.63
CA ASN A 9 4.00 -29.21 -20.55
C ASN A 9 4.48 -27.99 -19.76
N ALA A 10 3.73 -26.89 -19.83
CA ALA A 10 3.87 -25.77 -18.91
C ALA A 10 2.47 -25.26 -18.54
N ARG A 11 1.78 -26.01 -17.68
CA ARG A 11 0.83 -25.41 -16.74
C ARG A 11 1.47 -25.42 -15.36
N GLU A 12 2.57 -24.69 -15.26
CA GLU A 12 3.04 -24.24 -13.95
C GLU A 12 1.99 -23.29 -13.41
N SER A 13 1.48 -23.65 -12.23
CA SER A 13 0.51 -22.89 -11.49
C SER A 13 0.96 -21.44 -11.43
N PHE A 14 0.10 -20.53 -11.88
CA PHE A 14 0.13 -19.14 -11.46
C PHE A 14 -0.12 -19.14 -9.93
N LYS A 15 0.92 -19.46 -9.16
CA LYS A 15 0.98 -19.15 -7.75
C LYS A 15 0.77 -17.66 -7.69
N ASP A 16 -0.36 -17.30 -7.12
CA ASP A 16 -0.77 -15.95 -6.78
C ASP A 16 0.44 -15.23 -6.14
N SER A 17 1.18 -14.47 -6.95
CA SER A 17 2.41 -13.80 -6.51
C SER A 17 2.12 -12.60 -5.61
N THR A 18 0.89 -12.43 -5.15
CA THR A 18 0.63 -11.69 -3.92
C THR A 18 1.01 -12.60 -2.75
N ALA A 19 2.31 -12.67 -2.44
CA ALA A 19 2.76 -13.17 -1.15
C ALA A 19 1.84 -12.55 -0.08
N ALA A 20 1.22 -13.40 0.74
CA ALA A 20 0.23 -12.98 1.73
C ALA A 20 0.79 -11.78 2.50
N GLN A 21 0.16 -10.62 2.36
CA GLN A 21 0.64 -9.43 3.06
C GLN A 21 0.44 -9.60 4.55
N ASP A 22 1.51 -9.42 5.32
CA ASP A 22 1.44 -9.42 6.77
C ASP A 22 0.36 -8.46 7.24
N THR A 23 -0.53 -8.93 8.12
CA THR A 23 -1.63 -8.13 8.66
C THR A 23 -1.27 -7.61 10.04
N VAL A 24 -1.60 -6.36 10.33
CA VAL A 24 -1.31 -5.67 11.60
C VAL A 24 -2.53 -4.92 12.09
N ALA A 25 -2.83 -5.01 13.39
CA ALA A 25 -3.91 -4.22 14.00
C ALA A 25 -3.57 -2.72 13.97
N LEU A 26 -4.55 -1.86 13.71
CA LEU A 26 -4.37 -0.40 13.71
C LEU A 26 -3.81 0.10 15.05
N THR A 27 -4.28 -0.47 16.16
CA THR A 27 -3.83 -0.14 17.51
C THR A 27 -2.39 -0.56 17.81
N ALA A 28 -1.82 -1.51 17.04
CA ALA A 28 -0.43 -1.93 17.16
C ALA A 28 0.54 -1.06 16.35
N LEU A 29 0.02 -0.14 15.50
CA LEU A 29 0.84 0.82 14.76
C LEU A 29 1.25 2.01 15.64
N PRO A 30 2.32 2.74 15.26
CA PRO A 30 2.68 3.99 15.92
C PRO A 30 1.50 4.96 16.02
N PRO A 31 1.37 5.75 17.11
CA PRO A 31 0.27 6.69 17.30
C PRO A 31 0.08 7.69 16.15
N GLU A 32 1.16 8.05 15.47
CA GLU A 32 1.12 8.92 14.29
C GLU A 32 0.39 8.26 13.12
N ALA A 33 0.55 6.94 12.92
CA ALA A 33 -0.16 6.21 11.87
C ALA A 33 -1.66 6.13 12.18
N GLN A 34 -2.02 5.92 13.45
CA GLN A 34 -3.42 5.94 13.89
C GLN A 34 -4.06 7.31 13.67
N THR A 35 -3.30 8.38 13.96
CA THR A 35 -3.73 9.75 13.71
C THR A 35 -3.94 10.02 12.22
N THR A 36 -2.97 9.63 11.37
CA THR A 36 -3.12 9.75 9.91
C THR A 36 -4.33 8.97 9.42
N HIS A 37 -4.57 7.75 9.91
CA HIS A 37 -5.74 6.96 9.54
C HIS A 37 -7.06 7.69 9.86
N ARG A 38 -7.17 8.30 11.04
CA ARG A 38 -8.35 9.13 11.39
C ARG A 38 -8.52 10.31 10.46
N LEU A 39 -7.44 10.98 10.07
CA LEU A 39 -7.48 12.09 9.10
C LEU A 39 -7.93 11.61 7.71
N VAL A 40 -7.53 10.41 7.27
CA VAL A 40 -8.02 9.83 6.01
C VAL A 40 -9.54 9.68 6.05
N LEU A 41 -10.08 9.10 7.12
CA LEU A 41 -11.53 8.94 7.31
C LEU A 41 -12.26 10.30 7.36
N ALA A 42 -11.66 11.30 7.99
CA ALA A 42 -12.22 12.66 8.09
C ALA A 42 -12.08 13.49 6.79
N GLY A 43 -11.23 13.06 5.84
CA GLY A 43 -10.92 13.84 4.64
C GLY A 43 -9.94 15.00 4.86
N GLY A 44 -9.13 14.95 5.91
CA GLY A 44 -8.17 15.99 6.29
C GLY A 44 -8.65 16.92 7.41
N PRO A 45 -8.02 18.10 7.59
CA PRO A 45 -6.92 18.64 6.79
C PRO A 45 -5.64 17.81 6.92
N PHE A 46 -4.89 17.68 5.82
CA PHE A 46 -3.64 16.91 5.82
C PHE A 46 -2.41 17.79 6.04
N PRO A 47 -1.42 17.35 6.86
CA PRO A 47 -0.25 18.16 7.17
C PRO A 47 0.72 18.36 6.00
N GLN A 48 0.78 17.42 5.05
CA GLN A 48 1.71 17.51 3.92
C GLN A 48 0.97 17.78 2.62
N ALA A 49 1.53 18.65 1.78
CA ALA A 49 0.94 19.02 0.49
C ALA A 49 0.78 17.85 -0.50
N LYS A 50 1.46 16.71 -0.26
CA LYS A 50 1.35 15.49 -1.07
C LYS A 50 0.44 14.43 -0.46
N ASP A 51 -0.14 14.67 0.71
CA ASP A 51 -1.07 13.72 1.30
C ASP A 51 -2.38 13.69 0.49
N GLY A 52 -2.88 12.49 0.22
CA GLY A 52 -4.07 12.26 -0.59
C GLY A 52 -3.83 12.21 -2.10
N VAL A 53 -2.59 12.35 -2.58
CA VAL A 53 -2.29 12.14 -4.01
C VAL A 53 -2.38 10.65 -4.37
N VAL A 54 -2.61 10.37 -5.65
CA VAL A 54 -2.71 9.00 -6.16
C VAL A 54 -1.37 8.26 -6.01
N PHE A 55 -1.41 7.10 -5.36
CA PHE A 55 -0.32 6.15 -5.33
C PHE A 55 -0.39 5.21 -6.53
N GLY A 56 0.65 5.21 -7.36
CA GLY A 56 0.63 4.52 -8.65
C GLY A 56 0.81 3.00 -8.58
N ASN A 57 1.27 2.43 -7.46
CA ASN A 57 1.58 1.01 -7.29
C ASN A 57 2.42 0.42 -8.46
N ARG A 58 3.47 1.13 -8.89
CA ARG A 58 4.26 0.76 -10.09
C ARG A 58 5.08 -0.51 -9.89
N GLU A 59 5.67 -0.69 -8.70
CA GLU A 59 6.38 -1.93 -8.36
C GLU A 59 5.44 -3.09 -8.00
N ARG A 60 4.11 -2.89 -8.10
CA ARG A 60 3.07 -3.91 -7.85
C ARG A 60 3.21 -4.60 -6.48
N ARG A 61 3.60 -3.84 -5.46
CA ARG A 61 3.69 -4.33 -4.08
C ARG A 61 2.32 -4.57 -3.46
N LEU A 62 1.30 -3.82 -3.90
CA LEU A 62 -0.11 -4.00 -3.49
C LEU A 62 -0.91 -4.73 -4.59
N PRO A 63 -2.07 -5.33 -4.27
CA PRO A 63 -2.93 -5.95 -5.28
C PRO A 63 -3.27 -4.99 -6.44
N PRO A 64 -3.27 -5.49 -7.70
CA PRO A 64 -3.54 -4.66 -8.87
C PRO A 64 -4.97 -4.12 -8.85
N ARG A 65 -5.12 -2.82 -9.03
CA ARG A 65 -6.41 -2.09 -9.04
C ARG A 65 -6.37 -0.98 -10.10
N ALA A 66 -7.54 -0.43 -10.43
CA ALA A 66 -7.64 0.68 -11.37
C ALA A 66 -6.86 1.91 -10.89
N ARG A 67 -6.38 2.74 -11.84
CA ARG A 67 -5.67 3.99 -11.51
C ARG A 67 -6.57 4.90 -10.67
N GLY A 68 -6.02 5.47 -9.61
CA GLY A 68 -6.77 6.31 -8.67
C GLY A 68 -7.45 5.53 -7.55
N TYR A 69 -7.31 4.20 -7.49
CA TYR A 69 -7.83 3.43 -6.36
C TYR A 69 -7.02 3.70 -5.08
N TYR A 70 -5.69 3.76 -5.18
CA TYR A 70 -4.80 3.97 -4.03
C TYR A 70 -4.38 5.43 -3.89
N HIS A 71 -4.35 5.91 -2.65
CA HIS A 71 -3.86 7.24 -2.26
C HIS A 71 -2.84 7.12 -1.12
N GLU A 72 -1.82 7.98 -1.13
CA GLU A 72 -0.75 7.96 -0.12
C GLU A 72 -0.88 9.11 0.90
N TYR A 73 -0.47 8.83 2.14
CA TYR A 73 -0.50 9.76 3.24
C TYR A 73 0.76 9.63 4.09
N THR A 74 1.31 10.75 4.52
CA THR A 74 2.49 10.80 5.37
C THR A 74 2.15 10.37 6.79
N VAL A 75 2.96 9.46 7.32
CA VAL A 75 2.99 9.20 8.77
C VAL A 75 4.19 9.93 9.33
N ARG A 76 3.95 10.87 10.24
CA ARG A 76 5.04 11.65 10.85
C ARG A 76 6.00 10.72 11.60
N THR A 77 7.30 10.96 11.42
CA THR A 77 8.34 10.32 12.22
C THR A 77 8.84 11.33 13.24
N PRO A 78 8.62 11.13 14.55
CA PRO A 78 9.12 12.05 15.58
C PRO A 78 10.63 12.30 15.44
N GLY A 79 11.05 13.56 15.57
CA GLY A 79 12.46 13.97 15.45
C GLY A 79 13.02 14.01 14.04
N ALA A 80 12.31 13.52 13.02
CA ALA A 80 12.77 13.62 11.64
C ALA A 80 12.71 15.07 11.13
N ARG A 81 13.79 15.52 10.48
CA ARG A 81 13.86 16.83 9.80
C ARG A 81 13.22 16.83 8.41
N ASN A 82 12.89 15.65 7.89
CA ASN A 82 12.23 15.43 6.60
C ASN A 82 10.92 14.64 6.79
N ARG A 83 10.22 14.32 5.70
CA ARG A 83 8.96 13.55 5.74
C ARG A 83 9.11 12.12 6.27
N GLY A 84 10.32 11.62 6.46
CA GLY A 84 10.59 10.23 6.85
C GLY A 84 10.16 9.21 5.78
N ALA A 85 10.33 7.93 6.11
CA ALA A 85 9.99 6.80 5.24
C ALA A 85 8.55 6.26 5.45
N ARG A 86 7.90 6.62 6.57
CA ARG A 86 6.63 6.03 6.99
C ARG A 86 5.44 6.59 6.22
N ARG A 87 4.56 5.73 5.71
CA ARG A 87 3.36 6.11 4.96
C ARG A 87 2.19 5.20 5.27
N LEU A 88 0.99 5.74 5.08
CA LEU A 88 -0.21 4.95 4.79
C LEU A 88 -0.49 5.00 3.30
N VAL A 89 -0.91 3.86 2.75
CA VAL A 89 -1.51 3.79 1.42
C VAL A 89 -2.89 3.18 1.57
N CYS A 90 -3.94 3.97 1.31
CA CYS A 90 -5.32 3.54 1.45
C CYS A 90 -5.98 3.41 0.08
N GLY A 91 -6.73 2.33 -0.10
CA GLY A 91 -7.46 1.99 -1.32
C GLY A 91 -8.97 2.05 -1.11
N GLY A 92 -9.70 2.61 -2.07
CA GLY A 92 -11.16 2.65 -2.06
C GLY A 92 -11.72 3.86 -2.80
N THR A 93 -13.02 3.86 -3.05
CA THR A 93 -13.73 5.00 -3.65
C THR A 93 -15.05 5.23 -2.90
N PRO A 94 -15.25 6.40 -2.27
CA PRO A 94 -14.37 7.57 -2.23
C PRO A 94 -13.13 7.39 -1.31
N PRO A 95 -12.07 8.21 -1.46
CA PRO A 95 -10.86 8.09 -0.64
C PRO A 95 -11.09 8.23 0.89
N THR A 96 -12.16 8.89 1.30
CA THR A 96 -12.55 9.07 2.72
C THR A 96 -13.25 7.83 3.30
N LYS A 97 -13.56 6.83 2.49
CA LYS A 97 -14.12 5.54 2.90
C LYS A 97 -13.26 4.40 2.34
N PRO A 98 -12.01 4.27 2.80
CA PRO A 98 -11.12 3.24 2.27
C PRO A 98 -11.65 1.85 2.59
N GLU A 99 -11.59 0.96 1.59
CA GLU A 99 -11.88 -0.48 1.73
C GLU A 99 -10.70 -1.20 2.40
N VAL A 100 -9.50 -0.66 2.21
CA VAL A 100 -8.26 -1.21 2.76
C VAL A 100 -7.24 -0.09 2.99
N CYS A 101 -6.45 -0.22 4.05
CA CYS A 101 -5.26 0.60 4.24
C CYS A 101 -4.05 -0.31 4.49
N TYR A 102 -2.89 0.16 4.04
CA TYR A 102 -1.61 -0.48 4.20
C TYR A 102 -0.63 0.48 4.87
N TYR A 103 0.23 -0.05 5.73
CA TYR A 103 1.31 0.68 6.36
C TYR A 103 2.66 0.24 5.80
N THR A 104 3.54 1.21 5.55
CA THR A 104 4.96 1.00 5.23
C THR A 104 5.78 1.87 6.16
N ASP A 105 6.88 1.32 6.69
CA ASP A 105 7.91 2.05 7.44
C ASP A 105 9.23 2.17 6.69
N ASP A 106 9.28 1.68 5.44
CA ASP A 106 10.47 1.52 4.61
C ASP A 106 10.34 2.18 3.22
N HIS A 107 9.50 3.22 3.11
CA HIS A 107 9.32 4.00 1.89
C HIS A 107 8.87 3.14 0.70
N TYR A 108 7.78 2.39 0.90
CA TYR A 108 7.08 1.55 -0.09
C TYR A 108 7.81 0.26 -0.49
N ALA A 109 8.92 -0.11 0.18
CA ALA A 109 9.63 -1.34 -0.13
C ALA A 109 8.86 -2.60 0.35
N SER A 110 8.15 -2.49 1.47
CA SER A 110 7.24 -3.51 1.98
C SER A 110 5.96 -2.89 2.58
N PHE A 111 4.94 -3.72 2.75
CA PHE A 111 3.64 -3.29 3.26
C PHE A 111 3.06 -4.30 4.24
N ARG A 112 2.39 -3.79 5.26
CA ARG A 112 1.48 -4.55 6.12
C ARG A 112 0.05 -4.08 5.91
N LYS A 113 -0.89 -5.00 5.73
CA LYS A 113 -2.32 -4.69 5.66
C LYS A 113 -2.83 -4.32 7.05
N ILE A 114 -3.56 -3.22 7.17
CA ILE A 114 -4.12 -2.77 8.44
C ILE A 114 -5.47 -3.45 8.67
N ALA A 115 -5.62 -4.08 9.83
CA ALA A 115 -6.90 -4.49 10.38
C ALA A 115 -7.38 -3.40 11.36
N PRO A 116 -8.50 -2.70 11.06
CA PRO A 116 -9.02 -1.62 11.90
C PRO A 116 -9.54 -2.11 13.26
#